data_AF-A0A2T3KIX5-F1
#
_entry.id   AF-A0A2T3KIX5-F1
#
_cell.length_a   1.000
_cell.length_b   1.000
_cell.length_c   1.000
_cell.angle_alpha   90.00
_cell.angle_beta   90.00
_cell.angle_gamma   90.00
#
_symmetry.space_group_name_H-M   'P 1'
#
loop_
_entity.id
_entity.type
_entity.pdbx_description
1 polymer ?
#
loop_
_entity_poly.entity_id
_entity_poly.type
_entity_poly.pdbx_seq_one_letter_code
_entity_poly.pdbx_strand_id
1 'polypeptide(L)'
;MTFHYTLSKNEKVLMEITDETIINLNEHEVFSKMLNEWILKAIPEERTPPTLNEIATVEMIAKDLNLVLPENYQKSTVGCRQFIHQYRDKHNKLMAVFNNIKGQLLK
;
A
#
# COMPACT_ATOMS: atom_id res chain seq x y z
N MET A 1 9.53 -2.06 16.26
CA MET A 1 10.58 -2.41 15.29
C MET A 1 11.88 -1.83 15.80
N THR A 2 12.97 -2.60 15.74
CA THR A 2 14.28 -2.16 16.21
C THR A 2 15.24 -2.24 15.03
N PHE A 3 15.90 -1.13 14.70
CA PHE A 3 16.94 -1.10 13.68
C PHE A 3 18.31 -1.26 14.36
N HIS A 4 19.13 -2.15 13.82
CA HIS A 4 20.52 -2.29 14.22
C HIS A 4 21.38 -1.89 13.03
N TYR A 5 22.28 -0.92 13.22
CA TYR A 5 23.26 -0.54 12.22
C TYR A 5 24.65 -0.87 12.74
N THR A 6 25.48 -1.46 11.89
CA THR A 6 26.86 -1.83 12.23
C THR A 6 27.80 -1.12 11.28
N LEU A 7 28.73 -0.35 11.85
CA LEU A 7 29.77 0.33 11.08
C LEU A 7 30.69 -0.69 10.40
N SER A 8 31.05 -0.40 9.15
CA SER A 8 32.10 -1.07 8.41
C SER A 8 33.48 -0.83 9.05
N LYS A 9 34.49 -1.60 8.63
CA LYS A 9 35.86 -1.42 9.12
C LYS A 9 36.40 -0.01 8.86
N ASN A 10 36.14 0.55 7.68
CA ASN A 10 36.61 1.88 7.32
C ASN A 10 35.91 2.96 8.14
N GLU A 11 34.60 2.87 8.33
CA GLU A 11 33.84 3.82 9.15
C GLU A 11 34.31 3.82 10.61
N LYS A 12 34.68 2.65 11.16
CA LYS A 12 35.25 2.56 12.51
C LYS A 12 36.58 3.30 12.65
N VAL A 13 37.48 3.15 11.68
CA VAL A 13 38.77 3.88 11.67
C VAL A 13 38.55 5.39 11.59
N LEU A 14 37.59 5.84 10.77
CA LEU A 14 37.25 7.26 10.67
C LEU A 14 36.61 7.79 11.97
N MET A 15 35.81 6.97 12.64
CA MET A 15 35.19 7.34 13.91
C MET A 15 36.23 7.55 15.02
N GLU A 16 37.34 6.81 15.05
CA GLU A 16 38.41 6.95 16.05
C GLU A 16 39.13 8.32 16.00
N ILE A 17 39.05 9.01 14.86
CA ILE A 17 39.70 10.31 14.62
C ILE A 17 38.70 11.46 14.49
N THR A 18 37.43 11.20 14.76
CA THR A 18 36.35 12.20 14.71
C THR A 18 35.89 12.48 16.13
N ASP A 19 35.63 13.75 16.47
CA ASP A 19 35.09 14.12 17.79
C ASP A 19 33.61 13.69 17.90
N GLU A 20 32.69 14.60 17.58
CA GLU A 20 31.25 14.36 17.60
C GLU A 20 30.66 14.75 16.24
N THR A 21 29.79 13.92 15.70
CA THR A 21 29.02 14.21 14.49
C THR A 21 27.59 13.79 14.71
N ILE A 22 26.66 14.74 14.53
CA ILE A 22 25.23 14.49 14.61
C ILE A 22 24.69 14.38 13.17
N ILE A 23 24.10 13.23 12.84
CA ILE A 23 23.48 13.00 11.54
C ILE A 23 21.97 13.07 11.70
N ASN A 24 21.35 14.11 11.15
CA ASN A 24 19.90 14.20 11.06
C ASN A 24 19.39 13.47 9.83
N LEU A 25 18.92 12.23 10.02
CA LEU A 25 18.44 11.38 8.93
C LEU A 25 17.21 11.96 8.18
N ASN A 26 16.50 12.91 8.79
CA ASN A 26 15.37 13.59 8.13
C ASN A 26 15.82 14.57 7.05
N GLU A 27 17.06 15.07 7.11
CA GLU A 27 17.63 15.98 6.10
C GLU A 27 18.13 15.23 4.86
N HIS A 28 18.16 13.90 4.92
CA HIS A 28 18.56 13.03 3.82
C HIS A 28 17.32 12.39 3.17
N GLU A 29 16.74 13.08 2.18
CA GLU A 29 15.48 12.68 1.53
C GLU A 29 15.47 11.21 1.06
N VAL A 30 16.56 10.75 0.45
CA VAL A 30 16.69 9.36 -0.03
C VAL A 30 16.62 8.37 1.13
N PHE A 31 17.32 8.65 2.22
CA PHE A 31 17.35 7.79 3.40
C PHE A 31 15.98 7.76 4.09
N SER A 32 15.35 8.93 4.26
CA SER A 32 14.02 9.06 4.84
C SER A 32 12.97 8.25 4.06
N LYS A 33 13.00 8.35 2.72
CA LYS A 33 12.12 7.53 1.84
C LYS A 33 12.37 6.04 2.02
N MET A 34 13.63 5.59 1.99
CA MET A 34 13.97 4.18 2.17
C MET A 34 13.53 3.65 3.55
N LEU A 35 13.73 4.43 4.61
CA LEU A 35 13.33 4.06 5.95
C LEU A 35 11.80 3.90 6.05
N ASN A 36 11.04 4.81 5.45
CA ASN A 36 9.58 4.72 5.38
C ASN A 36 9.12 3.45 4.66
N GLU A 37 9.74 3.09 3.54
CA GLU A 37 9.41 1.86 2.82
C GLU A 37 9.70 0.60 3.64
N TRP A 38 10.82 0.56 4.38
CA TRP A 38 11.13 -0.55 5.27
C TRP A 38 10.15 -0.65 6.43
N ILE A 39 9.77 0.48 7.03
CA ILE A 39 8.72 0.54 8.06
C ILE A 39 7.42 -0.05 7.49
N LEU A 40 6.98 0.43 6.32
CA LEU A 40 5.75 -0.04 5.67
C LEU A 40 5.79 -1.54 5.37
N LYS A 41 6.93 -2.07 4.89
CA LYS A 41 7.11 -3.51 4.63
C LYS A 41 7.09 -4.36 5.91
N ALA A 42 7.49 -3.79 7.04
CA ALA A 42 7.48 -4.49 8.33
C ALA A 42 6.12 -4.46 9.02
N ILE A 43 5.18 -3.63 8.56
CA ILE A 43 3.79 -3.65 9.04
C ILE A 43 3.14 -4.93 8.51
N PRO A 44 2.60 -5.82 9.38
CA PRO A 44 1.84 -6.98 8.94
C PRO A 44 0.71 -6.54 8.00
N GLU A 45 0.45 -7.30 6.93
CA GLU A 45 -0.55 -6.92 5.91
C GLU A 45 -1.92 -6.61 6.54
N GLU A 46 -2.29 -7.36 7.59
CA GLU A 46 -3.49 -7.21 8.42
C GLU A 46 -3.63 -5.82 9.08
N ARG A 47 -2.51 -5.13 9.30
CA ARG A 47 -2.41 -3.83 9.97
C ARG A 47 -2.04 -2.70 8.99
N THR A 48 -1.81 -3.01 7.72
CA THR A 48 -1.61 -1.95 6.72
C THR A 48 -2.96 -1.27 6.44
N PRO A 49 -3.01 0.07 6.41
CA PRO A 49 -4.18 0.78 5.94
C PRO A 49 -4.32 0.58 4.42
N PRO A 50 -5.55 0.45 3.90
CA PRO A 50 -5.77 0.30 2.48
C PRO A 50 -5.41 1.59 1.74
N THR A 51 -4.91 1.44 0.52
CA THR A 51 -4.68 2.57 -0.39
C THR A 51 -6.02 3.19 -0.81
N LEU A 52 -6.00 4.47 -1.19
CA LEU A 52 -7.19 5.13 -1.74
C LEU A 52 -7.78 4.38 -2.95
N ASN A 53 -6.92 3.77 -3.78
CA ASN A 53 -7.34 2.96 -4.92
C ASN A 53 -8.05 1.66 -4.49
N GLU A 54 -7.55 0.99 -3.45
CA GLU A 54 -8.22 -0.22 -2.91
C GLU A 54 -9.59 0.14 -2.32
N ILE A 55 -9.70 1.24 -1.58
CA ILE A 55 -10.99 1.74 -1.04
C ILE A 55 -11.96 2.04 -2.17
N ALA A 56 -11.53 2.83 -3.17
CA ALA A 56 -12.36 3.19 -4.31
C ALA A 56 -12.81 1.97 -5.12
N THR A 57 -11.95 0.96 -5.26
CA THR A 57 -12.28 -0.27 -5.97
C THR A 57 -13.32 -1.09 -5.21
N VAL A 58 -13.21 -1.20 -3.88
CA VAL A 58 -14.22 -1.87 -3.05
C VAL A 58 -15.57 -1.17 -3.15
N GLU A 59 -15.59 0.17 -3.04
CA GLU A 59 -16.80 0.99 -3.15
C GLU A 59 -17.48 0.84 -4.51
N MET A 60 -16.69 0.87 -5.59
CA MET A 60 -17.18 0.68 -6.96
C MET A 60 -17.78 -0.71 -7.15
N ILE A 61 -17.07 -1.77 -6.77
CA ILE A 61 -17.56 -3.15 -6.90
C ILE A 61 -18.83 -3.35 -6.07
N ALA A 62 -18.86 -2.85 -4.84
CA ALA A 62 -20.03 -2.96 -3.97
C ALA A 62 -21.24 -2.24 -4.57
N LYS A 63 -21.05 -1.03 -5.09
CA LYS A 63 -22.11 -0.26 -5.75
C LYS A 63 -22.63 -0.98 -7.01
N ASP A 64 -21.74 -1.39 -7.89
CA ASP A 64 -22.11 -1.97 -9.19
C ASP A 64 -22.80 -3.33 -9.06
N LEU A 65 -22.40 -4.12 -8.04
CA LEU A 65 -22.99 -5.42 -7.76
C LEU A 65 -24.11 -5.37 -6.70
N ASN A 66 -24.45 -4.17 -6.20
CA ASN A 66 -25.42 -3.95 -5.13
C ASN A 66 -25.14 -4.82 -3.87
N LEU A 67 -23.89 -4.80 -3.41
CA LEU A 67 -23.39 -5.51 -2.23
C LEU A 67 -23.21 -4.56 -1.05
N VAL A 68 -23.24 -5.13 0.16
CA VAL A 68 -22.88 -4.41 1.38
C VAL A 68 -21.35 -4.28 1.48
N LEU A 69 -20.88 -3.10 1.88
CA LEU A 69 -19.45 -2.85 2.10
C LEU A 69 -18.95 -3.68 3.30
N PRO A 70 -17.75 -4.26 3.22
CA PRO A 70 -17.18 -4.99 4.34
C PRO A 70 -16.90 -4.06 5.52
N GLU A 71 -17.14 -4.53 6.74
CA GLU A 71 -16.82 -3.76 7.94
C GLU A 71 -15.32 -3.42 7.97
N ASN A 72 -15.00 -2.19 8.39
CA ASN A 72 -13.63 -1.70 8.50
C ASN A 72 -12.82 -1.72 7.17
N TYR A 73 -13.46 -1.75 6.00
CA TYR A 73 -12.76 -1.69 4.70
C TYR A 73 -11.88 -0.44 4.57
N GLN A 74 -12.22 0.67 5.21
CA GLN A 74 -11.37 1.87 5.22
C GLN A 74 -10.11 1.74 6.10
N LYS A 75 -10.02 0.69 6.92
CA LYS A 75 -8.99 0.49 7.94
C LYS A 75 -8.20 -0.80 7.76
N SER A 76 -8.63 -1.70 6.87
CA SER A 76 -7.99 -3.00 6.64
C SER A 76 -7.73 -3.26 5.16
N THR A 77 -6.45 -3.26 4.76
CA THR A 77 -6.03 -3.69 3.42
C THR A 77 -6.47 -5.13 3.13
N VAL A 78 -6.35 -6.02 4.11
CA VAL A 78 -6.75 -7.44 3.95
C VAL A 78 -8.24 -7.56 3.63
N GLY A 79 -9.08 -6.82 4.36
CA GLY A 79 -10.53 -6.78 4.09
C GLY A 79 -10.83 -6.28 2.68
N CYS A 80 -10.15 -5.21 2.23
CA CYS A 80 -10.30 -4.70 0.87
C CYS A 80 -9.88 -5.74 -0.19
N ARG A 81 -8.71 -6.35 -0.04
CA ARG A 81 -8.17 -7.31 -1.02
C ARG A 81 -9.02 -8.58 -1.11
N GLN A 82 -9.47 -9.10 0.02
CA GLN A 82 -10.37 -10.27 0.06
C GLN A 82 -11.69 -9.96 -0.66
N PHE A 83 -12.29 -8.81 -0.39
CA PHE A 83 -13.53 -8.39 -1.05
C PHE A 83 -13.33 -8.23 -2.56
N ILE A 84 -12.28 -7.51 -2.98
CA ILE A 84 -11.97 -7.33 -4.40
C ILE A 84 -11.77 -8.70 -5.06
N HIS A 85 -10.97 -9.59 -4.47
CA HIS A 85 -10.72 -10.91 -5.02
C HIS A 85 -12.00 -11.74 -5.16
N GLN A 86 -12.86 -11.74 -4.14
CA GLN A 86 -14.11 -12.50 -4.12
C GLN A 86 -15.08 -12.08 -5.23
N TYR A 87 -15.12 -10.78 -5.57
CA TYR A 87 -16.13 -10.22 -6.47
C TYR A 87 -15.60 -9.77 -7.84
N ARG A 88 -14.28 -9.81 -8.06
CA ARG A 88 -13.61 -9.39 -9.30
C ARG A 88 -14.24 -9.98 -10.56
N ASP A 89 -14.43 -11.30 -10.59
CA ASP A 89 -14.91 -11.97 -11.79
C ASP A 89 -16.38 -11.64 -12.10
N LYS A 90 -17.20 -11.44 -11.06
CA LYS A 90 -18.60 -11.01 -11.23
C LYS A 90 -18.66 -9.58 -11.74
N HIS A 91 -17.86 -8.68 -11.17
CA HIS A 91 -17.76 -7.28 -11.60
C HIS A 91 -17.28 -7.17 -13.06
N ASN A 92 -16.22 -7.90 -13.43
CA ASN A 92 -15.71 -7.92 -14.81
C ASN A 92 -16.76 -8.40 -15.82
N LYS A 93 -17.55 -9.43 -15.49
CA LYS A 93 -18.62 -9.93 -16.35
C LYS A 93 -19.72 -8.89 -16.54
N LEU A 94 -20.13 -8.20 -15.48
CA LEU A 94 -21.12 -7.12 -15.56
C LEU A 94 -20.64 -6.00 -16.48
N MET A 95 -19.38 -5.56 -16.31
CA MET A 95 -18.79 -4.51 -17.12
C MET A 95 -18.67 -4.91 -18.61
N ALA A 96 -18.31 -6.16 -18.89
CA ALA A 96 -18.26 -6.67 -20.26
C ALA A 96 -19.63 -6.63 -20.95
N VAL A 97 -20.71 -7.01 -20.25
CA VAL A 97 -22.08 -6.91 -20.78
C VAL A 97 -22.48 -5.46 -21.01
N PHE A 98 -22.23 -4.58 -20.04
CA PHE A 98 -22.56 -3.16 -20.15
C PHE A 98 -21.84 -2.48 -21.32
N ASN A 99 -20.55 -2.76 -21.50
CA ASN A 99 -19.76 -2.19 -22.59
C ASN A 99 -20.20 -2.70 -23.97
N ASN A 100 -20.59 -3.97 -24.08
CA ASN A 100 -21.15 -4.52 -25.31
C ASN A 100 -22.49 -3.86 -25.69
N ILE A 101 -23.38 -3.65 -24.72
CA ILE A 101 -24.67 -2.97 -24.96
C ILE A 101 -24.45 -1.51 -25.37
N LYS A 102 -23.57 -0.79 -24.66
CA LYS A 102 -23.23 0.61 -24.98
C LYS A 102 -22.64 0.76 -26.38
N GLY A 103 -21.77 -0.18 -26.80
CA GLY A 103 -21.20 -0.19 -28.14
C GLY A 103 -22.21 -0.47 -29.26
N GLN A 104 -23.32 -1.12 -28.95
CA GLN A 104 -24.43 -1.35 -29.90
C GLN A 104 -25.38 -0.16 -30.00
N LEU A 105 -25.57 0.61 -28.92
CA LEU A 105 -26.44 1.80 -28.89
C LEU A 105 -25.82 3.06 -29.52
N LEU A 106 -24.51 3.04 -29.79
CA LEU A 106 -23.76 4.15 -30.40
C LEU A 106 -23.49 3.94 -31.91
N LYS A 107 -24.07 2.90 -32.51
CA LYS A 107 -24.09 2.65 -33.96
C LYS A 107 -25.46 2.98 -34.53
#